data_AF-A0AAV1UXY1-F1
#
_entry.id   AF-A0AAV1UXY1-F1
#
_cell.length_a   1.000
_cell.length_b   1.000
_cell.length_c   1.000
_cell.angle_alpha   90.00
_cell.angle_beta   90.00
_cell.angle_gamma   90.00
#
_symmetry.space_group_name_H-M   'P 1'
#
loop_
_entity.id
_entity.type
_entity.pdbx_description
1 polymer ?
#
loop_
_entity_poly.entity_id
_entity_poly.type
_entity_poly.pdbx_seq_one_letter_code
_entity_poly.pdbx_strand_id
1 'polypeptide(L)'
;MPKHSFRKAQRFMAARTTCWWLQPWQKLDLEWQEGCARGQQQLAKAADSVQKTTYLTGDHWGSLADCEQLKCRATSRLWELAHRCCNRLQSEVDKLADIYARMRQLLRDNVANTSGGKRSQRYELMLLEVLAMYEHELVAKSLIASDIFECARHETMTVYLASWQMQPHIDRQRLEELVLLIGNDQHYQTRQSPT
;
A
#
# COMPACT_ATOMS: atom_id res chain seq x y z
N MET A 1 6.73 -9.52 38.02
CA MET A 1 6.66 -8.09 37.63
C MET A 1 7.36 -7.86 36.30
N PRO A 2 6.69 -7.29 35.28
CA PRO A 2 7.20 -7.26 33.91
C PRO A 2 8.10 -6.02 33.67
N LYS A 3 9.33 -6.05 34.18
CA LYS A 3 10.32 -4.97 33.92
C LYS A 3 10.86 -4.99 32.48
N HIS A 4 10.73 -6.10 31.76
CA HIS A 4 11.22 -6.24 30.38
C HIS A 4 10.32 -5.55 29.34
N SER A 5 9.00 -5.59 29.49
CA SER A 5 8.08 -4.93 28.55
C SER A 5 8.16 -3.40 28.64
N PHE A 6 8.37 -2.86 29.85
CA PHE A 6 8.48 -1.43 30.08
C PHE A 6 9.76 -0.82 29.48
N ARG A 7 10.88 -1.54 29.56
CA ARG A 7 12.16 -1.11 28.96
C ARG A 7 12.15 -1.16 27.42
N LYS A 8 11.42 -2.10 26.81
CA LYS A 8 11.18 -2.10 25.36
C LYS A 8 10.35 -0.87 24.97
N ALA A 9 9.23 -0.63 25.65
CA ALA A 9 8.35 0.51 25.37
C ALA A 9 9.05 1.88 25.56
N GLN A 10 9.87 2.05 26.60
CA GLN A 10 10.67 3.26 26.82
C GLN A 10 11.76 3.46 25.75
N ARG A 11 12.40 2.39 25.26
CA ARG A 11 13.36 2.48 24.14
C ARG A 11 12.68 2.89 22.83
N PHE A 12 11.49 2.37 22.56
CA PHE A 12 10.68 2.80 21.41
C PHE A 12 10.22 4.26 21.52
N MET A 13 9.96 4.77 22.73
CA MET A 13 9.56 6.18 22.93
C MET A 13 10.73 7.17 22.83
N ALA A 14 11.91 6.82 23.35
CA ALA A 14 13.12 7.67 23.22
C ALA A 14 13.64 7.73 21.77
N ALA A 15 13.29 6.73 20.94
CA ALA A 15 13.64 6.71 19.54
C ALA A 15 12.88 7.71 18.66
N ARG A 16 11.86 8.37 19.22
CA ARG A 16 10.92 9.23 18.49
C ARG A 16 11.43 10.63 18.16
N THR A 17 12.59 11.06 18.67
CA THR A 17 12.93 12.50 18.72
C THR A 17 14.15 12.96 17.90
N THR A 18 14.83 12.11 17.13
CA THR A 18 16.04 12.54 16.35
C THR A 18 16.02 12.26 14.84
N CYS A 19 15.23 11.30 14.36
CA CYS A 19 14.98 11.14 12.93
C CYS A 19 13.69 11.88 12.58
N TRP A 20 13.80 13.00 11.85
CA TRP A 20 12.70 13.93 11.62
C TRP A 20 11.52 13.31 10.84
N TRP A 21 11.81 12.34 9.96
CA TRP A 21 10.81 11.73 9.09
C TRP A 21 10.24 10.42 9.63
N LEU A 22 10.83 9.79 10.65
CA LEU A 22 10.46 8.43 11.06
C LEU A 22 9.00 8.32 11.54
N GLN A 23 8.57 9.18 12.46
CA GLN A 23 7.18 9.17 12.95
C GLN A 23 6.18 9.59 11.87
N PRO A 24 6.40 10.67 11.11
CA PRO A 24 5.54 11.02 9.97
C PRO A 24 5.40 9.88 8.95
N TRP A 25 6.51 9.24 8.58
CA TRP A 25 6.51 8.12 7.65
C TRP A 25 5.72 6.92 8.19
N GLN A 26 5.90 6.52 9.45
CA GLN A 26 5.15 5.41 10.04
C GLN A 26 3.63 5.64 10.00
N LYS A 27 3.18 6.88 10.19
CA LYS A 27 1.76 7.23 10.03
C LYS A 27 1.31 7.07 8.58
N LEU A 28 2.12 7.55 7.63
CA LEU A 28 1.85 7.42 6.20
C LEU A 28 1.85 5.95 5.73
N ASP A 29 2.69 5.09 6.28
CA ASP A 29 2.69 3.65 5.97
C ASP A 29 1.40 2.96 6.41
N LEU A 30 0.83 3.33 7.56
CA LEU A 30 -0.47 2.81 7.98
C LEU A 30 -1.58 3.24 7.01
N GLU A 31 -1.61 4.51 6.64
CA GLU A 31 -2.57 5.02 5.64
C GLU A 31 -2.40 4.31 4.29
N TRP A 32 -1.16 4.03 3.89
CA TRP A 32 -0.83 3.26 2.69
C TRP A 32 -1.39 1.83 2.75
N GLN A 33 -1.14 1.10 3.84
CA GLN A 33 -1.64 -0.26 4.03
C GLN A 33 -3.17 -0.33 3.97
N GLU A 34 -3.87 0.63 4.58
CA GLU A 34 -5.32 0.73 4.50
C GLU A 34 -5.81 0.99 3.07
N GLY A 35 -5.12 1.85 2.32
CA GLY A 35 -5.38 2.08 0.89
C GLY A 35 -5.21 0.82 0.06
N CYS A 36 -4.12 0.08 0.26
CA CYS A 36 -3.86 -1.19 -0.40
C CYS A 36 -4.97 -2.23 -0.11
N ALA A 37 -5.44 -2.32 1.14
CA ALA A 37 -6.52 -3.22 1.53
C ALA A 37 -7.86 -2.83 0.87
N ARG A 38 -8.17 -1.53 0.78
CA ARG A 38 -9.37 -1.06 0.07
C ARG A 38 -9.29 -1.35 -1.43
N GLY A 39 -8.14 -1.12 -2.06
CA GLY A 39 -7.91 -1.46 -3.47
C GLY A 39 -8.09 -2.96 -3.72
N GLN A 40 -7.50 -3.80 -2.87
CA GLN A 40 -7.69 -5.26 -2.93
C GLN A 40 -9.17 -5.66 -2.83
N GLN A 41 -9.94 -4.99 -1.96
CA GLN A 41 -11.38 -5.24 -1.84
C GLN A 41 -12.13 -4.89 -3.13
N GLN A 42 -11.77 -3.80 -3.83
CA GLN A 42 -12.41 -3.45 -5.11
C GLN A 42 -12.04 -4.45 -6.21
N LEU A 43 -10.77 -4.86 -6.28
CA LEU A 43 -10.31 -5.90 -7.21
C LEU A 43 -11.08 -7.21 -7.03
N ALA A 44 -11.23 -7.67 -5.77
CA ALA A 44 -11.96 -8.89 -5.48
C ALA A 44 -13.44 -8.82 -5.92
N LYS A 45 -14.09 -7.67 -5.71
CA LYS A 45 -15.49 -7.44 -6.16
C LYS A 45 -15.61 -7.38 -7.68
N ALA A 46 -14.64 -6.78 -8.36
CA ALA A 46 -14.60 -6.75 -9.82
C ALA A 46 -14.45 -8.18 -10.38
N ALA A 47 -13.48 -8.94 -9.86
CA ALA A 47 -13.25 -10.33 -10.26
C ALA A 47 -14.50 -11.20 -10.03
N ASP A 48 -15.13 -11.12 -8.84
CA ASP A 48 -16.37 -11.84 -8.53
C ASP A 48 -17.53 -11.49 -9.48
N SER A 49 -17.66 -10.22 -9.85
CA SER A 49 -18.70 -9.77 -10.79
C SER A 49 -18.48 -10.33 -12.20
N VAL A 50 -17.23 -10.39 -12.66
CA VAL A 50 -16.87 -10.99 -13.96
C VAL A 50 -16.99 -12.51 -13.92
N GLN A 51 -16.65 -13.16 -12.81
CA GLN A 51 -16.85 -14.60 -12.62
C GLN A 51 -18.33 -14.98 -12.74
N LYS A 52 -19.20 -14.27 -12.01
CA LYS A 52 -20.65 -14.47 -12.04
C LYS A 52 -21.23 -14.24 -13.41
N THR A 53 -20.72 -13.26 -14.14
CA THR A 53 -21.11 -13.00 -15.53
C THR A 53 -20.73 -14.15 -16.46
N THR A 54 -19.52 -14.67 -16.33
CA THR A 54 -19.05 -15.84 -17.08
C THR A 54 -19.93 -17.06 -16.77
N TYR A 55 -20.30 -17.26 -15.50
CA TYR A 55 -21.21 -18.31 -15.09
C TYR A 55 -22.65 -18.11 -15.61
N LEU A 56 -23.16 -16.88 -15.71
CA LEU A 56 -24.51 -16.61 -16.25
C LEU A 56 -24.61 -16.76 -17.77
N THR A 57 -23.48 -16.67 -18.46
CA THR A 57 -23.42 -16.71 -19.93
C THR A 57 -23.05 -18.08 -20.49
N GLY A 58 -22.54 -19.01 -19.67
CA GLY A 58 -22.22 -20.37 -20.12
C GLY A 58 -23.41 -21.34 -20.17
N ASP A 59 -23.21 -22.44 -20.87
CA ASP A 59 -24.25 -23.41 -21.29
C ASP A 59 -24.88 -24.23 -20.16
N HIS A 60 -24.32 -24.17 -18.95
CA HIS A 60 -24.77 -24.86 -17.73
C HIS A 60 -26.15 -24.45 -17.18
N TRP A 61 -26.85 -23.46 -17.75
CA TRP A 61 -28.12 -22.94 -17.19
C TRP A 61 -29.40 -23.69 -17.56
N GLY A 62 -29.37 -24.73 -18.41
CA GLY A 62 -30.52 -25.60 -18.67
C GLY A 62 -31.84 -24.83 -18.92
N SER A 63 -32.92 -25.19 -18.22
CA SER A 63 -34.29 -24.63 -18.35
C SER A 63 -34.43 -23.13 -18.02
N LEU A 64 -33.40 -22.47 -17.46
CA LEU A 64 -33.41 -21.03 -17.19
C LEU A 64 -32.81 -20.20 -18.35
N ALA A 65 -32.25 -20.87 -19.37
CA ALA A 65 -31.84 -20.24 -20.62
C ALA A 65 -33.00 -19.54 -21.35
N ASP A 66 -34.23 -20.00 -21.14
CA ASP A 66 -35.45 -19.42 -21.74
C ASP A 66 -35.82 -18.05 -21.16
N CYS A 67 -35.23 -17.65 -20.02
CA CYS A 67 -35.45 -16.35 -19.38
C CYS A 67 -34.44 -15.30 -19.85
N GLU A 68 -34.28 -15.11 -21.16
CA GLU A 68 -33.21 -14.26 -21.71
C GLU A 68 -33.27 -12.80 -21.22
N GLN A 69 -34.46 -12.25 -21.00
CA GLN A 69 -34.59 -10.91 -20.43
C GLN A 69 -33.99 -10.82 -19.02
N LEU A 70 -34.13 -11.87 -18.20
CA LEU A 70 -33.58 -11.92 -16.85
C LEU A 70 -32.06 -12.04 -16.90
N LYS A 71 -31.54 -12.92 -17.76
CA LYS A 71 -30.10 -13.10 -17.99
C LYS A 71 -29.43 -11.84 -18.50
N CYS A 72 -30.03 -11.17 -19.49
CA CYS A 72 -29.55 -9.87 -20.00
C CYS A 72 -29.50 -8.81 -18.90
N ARG A 73 -30.59 -8.68 -18.11
CA ARG A 73 -30.64 -7.72 -16.98
C ARG A 73 -29.60 -8.02 -15.90
N ALA A 74 -29.45 -9.29 -15.50
CA ALA A 74 -28.49 -9.70 -14.48
C ALA A 74 -27.05 -9.45 -14.93
N THR A 75 -26.73 -9.80 -16.18
CA THR A 75 -25.42 -9.60 -16.79
C THR A 75 -25.06 -8.11 -16.89
N SER A 76 -25.99 -7.28 -17.36
CA SER A 76 -25.79 -5.81 -17.41
C SER A 76 -25.47 -5.24 -16.02
N ARG A 77 -26.22 -5.66 -15.00
CA ARG A 77 -26.03 -5.18 -13.63
C ARG A 77 -24.69 -5.60 -13.03
N LEU A 78 -24.20 -6.80 -13.36
CA LEU A 78 -22.88 -7.27 -12.92
C LEU A 78 -21.75 -6.51 -13.61
N TRP A 79 -21.87 -6.22 -14.91
CA TRP A 79 -20.91 -5.37 -15.61
C TRP A 79 -20.87 -3.95 -15.03
N GLU A 80 -22.02 -3.34 -14.74
CA GLU A 80 -22.08 -2.04 -14.06
C GLU A 80 -21.43 -2.07 -12.68
N LEU A 81 -21.54 -3.18 -11.95
CA LEU A 81 -20.87 -3.35 -10.66
C LEU A 81 -19.35 -3.47 -10.84
N ALA A 82 -18.89 -4.28 -11.79
CA ALA A 82 -17.48 -4.45 -12.12
C ALA A 82 -16.84 -3.09 -12.49
N HIS A 83 -17.46 -2.34 -13.41
CA HIS A 83 -16.98 -1.01 -13.81
C HIS A 83 -16.93 -0.02 -12.64
N ARG A 84 -17.95 -0.02 -11.77
CA ARG A 84 -17.91 0.82 -10.55
C ARG A 84 -16.77 0.43 -9.61
N CYS A 85 -16.47 -0.86 -9.49
CA CYS A 85 -15.33 -1.32 -8.70
C CYS A 85 -14.00 -0.91 -9.33
N CYS A 86 -13.83 -0.99 -10.66
CA CYS A 86 -12.64 -0.49 -11.34
C CYS A 86 -12.46 1.03 -11.14
N ASN A 87 -13.53 1.82 -11.27
CA ASN A 87 -13.51 3.27 -10.97
C ASN A 87 -13.07 3.56 -9.52
N ARG A 88 -13.56 2.77 -8.56
CA ARG A 88 -13.15 2.92 -7.16
C ARG A 88 -11.70 2.50 -6.95
N LEU A 89 -11.23 1.47 -7.65
CA LEU A 89 -9.83 1.06 -7.62
C LEU A 89 -8.91 2.20 -8.10
N GLN A 90 -9.25 2.85 -9.20
CA GLN A 90 -8.49 4.03 -9.67
C GLN A 90 -8.44 5.11 -8.61
N SER A 91 -9.57 5.43 -7.98
CA SER A 91 -9.61 6.40 -6.89
C SER A 91 -8.74 6.00 -5.70
N GLU A 92 -8.61 4.69 -5.39
CA GLU A 92 -7.67 4.25 -4.37
C GLU A 92 -6.22 4.40 -4.81
N VAL A 93 -5.88 4.16 -6.09
CA VAL A 93 -4.54 4.42 -6.63
C VAL A 93 -4.20 5.92 -6.55
N ASP A 94 -5.13 6.80 -6.87
CA ASP A 94 -4.92 8.25 -6.77
C ASP A 94 -4.63 8.66 -5.31
N LYS A 95 -5.34 8.08 -4.34
CA LYS A 95 -5.06 8.29 -2.91
C LYS A 95 -3.69 7.76 -2.48
N LEU A 96 -3.25 6.63 -3.04
CA LEU A 96 -1.89 6.12 -2.79
C LEU A 96 -0.84 7.09 -3.36
N ALA A 97 -1.09 7.68 -4.53
CA ALA A 97 -0.23 8.71 -5.09
C ALA A 97 -0.14 9.96 -4.20
N ASP A 98 -1.27 10.39 -3.61
CA ASP A 98 -1.29 11.49 -2.64
C ASP A 98 -0.48 11.17 -1.37
N ILE A 99 -0.59 9.94 -0.86
CA ILE A 99 0.19 9.46 0.29
C ILE A 99 1.68 9.48 -0.05
N TYR A 100 2.06 8.97 -1.23
CA TYR A 100 3.44 8.98 -1.70
C TYR A 100 3.98 10.41 -1.86
N ALA A 101 3.19 11.34 -2.41
CA ALA A 101 3.57 12.75 -2.52
C ALA A 101 3.85 13.36 -1.13
N ARG A 102 3.03 13.04 -0.13
CA ARG A 102 3.26 13.42 1.27
C ARG A 102 4.51 12.78 1.86
N MET A 103 4.82 11.51 1.55
CA MET A 103 6.07 10.87 1.96
C MET A 103 7.29 11.58 1.34
N ARG A 104 7.21 11.94 0.05
CA ARG A 104 8.27 12.66 -0.65
C ARG A 104 8.51 14.06 -0.08
N GLN A 105 7.47 14.71 0.42
CA GLN A 105 7.57 16.03 1.07
C GLN A 105 8.45 16.00 2.34
N LEU A 106 8.57 14.85 3.02
CA LEU A 106 9.43 14.69 4.20
C LEU A 106 10.92 14.97 3.93
N LEU A 107 11.38 14.85 2.67
CA LEU A 107 12.73 15.25 2.26
C LEU A 107 12.92 16.78 2.33
N ARG A 108 11.88 17.54 1.98
CA ARG A 108 11.93 19.01 1.93
C ARG A 108 11.81 19.64 3.31
N ASP A 109 11.09 18.98 4.22
CA ASP A 109 10.89 19.46 5.59
C ASP A 109 12.19 19.51 6.42
N ASN A 110 13.24 18.79 5.99
CA ASN A 110 14.59 18.86 6.57
C ASN A 110 15.40 20.06 6.09
N VAL A 111 15.23 20.47 4.83
CA VAL A 111 16.01 21.57 4.22
C VAL A 111 15.75 22.89 4.94
N ALA A 112 14.55 23.05 5.51
CA ALA A 112 14.18 24.23 6.31
C ALA A 112 14.82 24.26 7.70
N ASN A 113 15.33 23.13 8.22
CA ASN A 113 15.80 22.99 9.60
C ASN A 113 17.23 22.40 9.65
N THR A 114 18.23 23.30 9.74
CA THR A 114 19.61 23.10 10.25
C THR A 114 20.68 22.36 9.42
N SER A 115 21.79 23.08 9.25
CA SER A 115 23.20 22.68 9.02
C SER A 115 23.52 21.17 8.93
N GLY A 116 23.77 20.71 7.70
CA GLY A 116 24.04 19.32 7.33
C GLY A 116 25.29 18.71 7.97
N GLY A 117 25.08 17.91 9.01
CA GLY A 117 26.06 16.93 9.49
C GLY A 117 25.94 15.59 8.76
N LYS A 118 27.03 14.79 8.76
CA LYS A 118 27.09 13.43 8.15
C LYS A 118 25.92 12.50 8.54
N ARG A 119 25.34 12.69 9.73
CA ARG A 119 24.19 11.92 10.21
C ARG A 119 22.89 12.30 9.51
N SER A 120 22.65 13.59 9.27
CA SER A 120 21.46 14.05 8.54
C SER A 120 21.47 13.47 7.13
N GLN A 121 22.63 13.48 6.48
CA GLN A 121 22.83 12.85 5.17
C GLN A 121 22.58 11.33 5.19
N ARG A 122 22.98 10.62 6.25
CA ARG A 122 22.68 9.19 6.40
C ARG A 122 21.17 8.93 6.49
N TYR A 123 20.44 9.69 7.31
CA TYR A 123 18.99 9.53 7.44
C TYR A 123 18.25 9.95 6.17
N GLU A 124 18.78 10.90 5.41
CA GLU A 124 18.25 11.27 4.10
C GLU A 124 18.40 10.12 3.09
N LEU A 125 19.57 9.48 3.03
CA LEU A 125 19.78 8.30 2.19
C LEU A 125 18.86 7.14 2.56
N MET A 126 18.62 6.91 3.86
CA MET A 126 17.65 5.92 4.32
C MET A 126 16.22 6.27 3.88
N LEU A 127 15.82 7.54 3.96
CA LEU A 127 14.50 7.97 3.48
C LEU A 127 14.37 7.80 1.95
N LEU A 128 15.41 8.10 1.19
CA LEU A 128 15.41 7.88 -0.27
C LEU A 128 15.24 6.38 -0.61
N GLU A 129 15.92 5.50 0.12
CA GLU A 129 15.75 4.04 -0.02
C GLU A 129 14.28 3.63 0.27
N VAL A 130 13.70 4.16 1.34
CA VAL A 130 12.29 3.93 1.67
C VAL A 130 11.38 4.41 0.54
N LEU A 131 11.55 5.65 0.07
CA LEU A 131 10.71 6.22 -0.99
C LEU A 131 10.79 5.44 -2.30
N ALA A 132 11.95 4.92 -2.67
CA ALA A 132 12.10 4.11 -3.88
C ALA A 132 11.23 2.84 -3.83
N MET A 133 11.11 2.20 -2.67
CA MET A 133 10.22 1.03 -2.48
C MET A 133 8.74 1.40 -2.71
N TYR A 134 8.27 2.51 -2.14
CA TYR A 134 6.88 2.96 -2.32
C TYR A 134 6.60 3.43 -3.75
N GLU A 135 7.57 4.06 -4.41
CA GLU A 135 7.43 4.47 -5.81
C GLU A 135 7.25 3.26 -6.73
N HIS A 136 8.08 2.23 -6.55
CA HIS A 136 7.96 1.00 -7.32
C HIS A 136 6.62 0.29 -7.08
N GLU A 137 6.16 0.23 -5.84
CA GLU A 137 4.85 -0.34 -5.52
C GLU A 137 3.72 0.48 -6.15
N LEU A 138 3.78 1.82 -6.08
CA LEU A 138 2.79 2.71 -6.69
C LEU A 138 2.66 2.45 -8.18
N VAL A 139 3.79 2.47 -8.90
CA VAL A 139 3.82 2.26 -10.36
C VAL A 139 3.16 0.93 -10.72
N ALA A 140 3.51 -0.15 -10.03
CA ALA A 140 2.94 -1.45 -10.32
C ALA A 140 1.42 -1.51 -10.04
N LYS A 141 0.95 -0.89 -8.95
CA LYS A 141 -0.49 -0.81 -8.66
C LYS A 141 -1.23 0.05 -9.68
N SER A 142 -0.62 1.13 -10.15
CA SER A 142 -1.18 1.95 -11.25
C SER A 142 -1.30 1.16 -12.55
N LEU A 143 -0.30 0.34 -12.89
CA LEU A 143 -0.37 -0.53 -14.08
C LEU A 143 -1.50 -1.56 -13.95
N ILE A 144 -1.63 -2.23 -12.80
CA ILE A 144 -2.74 -3.17 -12.55
C ILE A 144 -4.10 -2.47 -12.66
N ALA A 145 -4.24 -1.28 -12.07
CA ALA A 145 -5.49 -0.53 -12.12
C ALA A 145 -5.84 -0.07 -13.55
N SER A 146 -4.85 0.32 -14.35
CA SER A 146 -5.05 0.67 -15.75
C SER A 146 -5.51 -0.54 -16.57
N ASP A 147 -4.80 -1.66 -16.45
CA ASP A 147 -5.09 -2.86 -17.23
C ASP A 147 -6.46 -3.47 -16.90
N ILE A 148 -6.89 -3.41 -15.63
CA ILE A 148 -8.13 -4.07 -15.23
C ILE A 148 -9.39 -3.41 -15.81
N PHE A 149 -9.31 -2.13 -16.20
CA PHE A 149 -10.40 -1.48 -16.93
C PHE A 149 -10.68 -2.11 -18.29
N GLU A 150 -9.63 -2.56 -18.95
CA GLU A 150 -9.70 -3.16 -20.29
C GLU A 150 -9.93 -4.68 -20.23
N CYS A 151 -9.91 -5.26 -19.02
CA CYS A 151 -9.99 -6.69 -18.82
C CYS A 151 -11.44 -7.20 -18.80
N ALA A 152 -11.83 -7.96 -19.83
CA ALA A 152 -13.12 -8.65 -19.87
C ALA A 152 -13.08 -10.11 -19.34
N ARG A 153 -11.88 -10.66 -19.09
CA ARG A 153 -11.70 -12.09 -18.76
C ARG A 153 -11.45 -12.31 -17.27
N HIS A 154 -12.24 -13.19 -16.64
CA HIS A 154 -12.13 -13.52 -15.23
C HIS A 154 -10.74 -14.03 -14.81
N GLU A 155 -10.16 -14.93 -15.61
CA GLU A 155 -8.84 -15.54 -15.34
C GLU A 155 -7.75 -14.48 -15.25
N THR A 156 -7.76 -13.52 -16.17
CA THR A 156 -6.84 -12.38 -16.20
C THR A 156 -7.05 -11.47 -14.98
N MET A 157 -8.30 -11.19 -14.58
CA MET A 157 -8.58 -10.46 -13.33
C MET A 157 -8.08 -11.20 -12.09
N THR A 158 -8.12 -12.53 -12.07
CA THR A 158 -7.60 -13.33 -10.96
C THR A 158 -6.08 -13.22 -10.87
N VAL A 159 -5.39 -13.21 -12.02
CA VAL A 159 -3.95 -12.92 -12.08
C VAL A 159 -3.67 -11.51 -11.54
N TYR A 160 -4.43 -10.49 -11.92
CA TYR A 160 -4.25 -9.13 -11.38
C TYR A 160 -4.53 -9.03 -9.88
N LEU A 161 -5.54 -9.74 -9.37
CA LEU A 161 -5.80 -9.82 -7.93
C LEU A 161 -4.62 -10.48 -7.19
N ALA A 162 -4.11 -11.59 -7.73
CA ALA A 162 -2.92 -12.24 -7.19
C ALA A 162 -1.72 -11.30 -7.27
N SER A 163 -1.47 -10.62 -8.39
CA SER A 163 -0.38 -9.66 -8.54
C SER A 163 -0.49 -8.49 -7.56
N TRP A 164 -1.69 -7.97 -7.30
CA TRP A 164 -1.89 -6.93 -6.29
C TRP A 164 -1.51 -7.40 -4.87
N GLN A 165 -1.74 -8.68 -4.58
CA GLN A 165 -1.37 -9.34 -3.32
C GLN A 165 0.11 -9.76 -3.30
N MET A 166 0.70 -10.05 -4.46
CA MET A 166 1.97 -10.75 -4.61
C MET A 166 3.13 -9.83 -5.06
N GLN A 167 2.91 -8.65 -5.66
CA GLN A 167 3.98 -7.76 -6.18
C GLN A 167 3.65 -6.24 -6.25
N PRO A 168 4.63 -5.31 -6.11
CA PRO A 168 6.00 -5.46 -5.60
C PRO A 168 6.32 -4.67 -4.30
N HIS A 169 7.17 -5.31 -3.50
CA HIS A 169 8.40 -4.79 -2.86
C HIS A 169 8.41 -3.50 -2.02
N ILE A 170 7.47 -3.35 -1.09
CA ILE A 170 7.93 -2.86 0.21
C ILE A 170 8.64 -4.02 0.91
N ASP A 171 9.97 -3.98 0.94
CA ASP A 171 10.77 -4.91 1.73
C ASP A 171 10.57 -4.60 3.22
N ARG A 172 9.61 -5.29 3.83
CA ARG A 172 9.24 -5.11 5.23
C ARG A 172 10.38 -5.46 6.17
N GLN A 173 11.19 -6.47 5.83
CA GLN A 173 12.37 -6.80 6.62
C GLN A 173 13.38 -5.66 6.58
N ARG A 174 13.63 -5.10 5.39
CA ARG A 174 14.53 -3.96 5.25
C ARG A 174 14.04 -2.73 6.01
N LEU A 175 12.74 -2.44 5.98
CA LEU A 175 12.15 -1.37 6.78
C LEU A 175 12.39 -1.57 8.28
N GLU A 176 12.20 -2.79 8.80
CA GLU A 176 12.47 -3.12 10.20
C GLU A 176 13.95 -2.91 10.56
N GLU A 177 14.86 -3.34 9.70
CA GLU A 177 16.30 -3.10 9.86
C GLU A 177 16.63 -1.60 9.93
N LEU A 178 16.07 -0.80 9.03
CA LEU A 178 16.27 0.66 9.03
C LEU A 178 15.76 1.29 10.32
N VAL A 179 14.57 0.87 10.81
CA VAL A 179 14.02 1.32 12.09
C VAL A 179 14.95 0.94 13.26
N LEU A 180 15.49 -0.27 13.26
CA LEU A 180 16.44 -0.72 14.28
C LEU A 180 17.75 0.05 14.23
N LEU A 181 18.28 0.34 13.05
CA LEU A 181 19.51 1.15 12.87
C LEU A 181 19.33 2.56 13.43
N ILE A 182 18.20 3.20 13.13
CA ILE A 182 17.86 4.53 13.68
C ILE A 182 17.74 4.46 15.21
N GLY A 183 17.07 3.42 15.74
CA GLY A 183 16.94 3.17 17.17
C GLY A 183 18.28 2.97 17.89
N ASN A 184 19.21 2.24 17.27
CA ASN A 184 20.53 1.96 17.84
C ASN A 184 21.41 3.21 17.86
N ASP A 185 21.41 4.01 16.79
CA ASP A 185 22.16 5.28 16.72
C ASP A 185 21.82 6.20 17.90
N GLN A 186 20.57 6.17 18.39
CA GLN A 186 20.08 6.96 19.52
C GLN A 186 20.52 6.40 20.88
N HIS A 187 20.51 5.07 21.03
CA HIS A 187 20.91 4.40 22.26
C HIS A 187 22.40 4.60 22.58
N TYR A 188 23.25 4.67 21.56
CA TYR A 188 24.68 4.99 21.77
C TYR A 188 24.92 6.47 22.11
N GLN A 189 24.10 7.39 21.62
CA GLN A 189 24.22 8.82 21.94
C GLN A 189 23.86 9.14 23.38
N THR A 190 22.73 8.62 23.86
CA THR A 190 22.29 8.80 25.25
C THR A 190 23.29 8.23 26.28
N ARG A 191 24.17 7.32 25.87
CA ARG A 191 25.29 6.81 26.68
C ARG A 191 26.57 7.64 26.59
N GLN A 192 26.76 8.39 25.51
CA GLN A 192 27.91 9.27 25.28
C GLN A 192 27.71 10.67 25.87
N SER A 193 26.50 11.02 26.31
CA SER A 193 26.22 12.21 27.12
C SER A 193 26.17 11.92 28.63
N PRO A 194 27.32 11.72 29.32
CA PRO A 194 27.42 11.97 30.74
C PRO A 194 28.35 13.17 30.99
N THR A 195 27.76 14.35 31.13
CA THR A 195 28.24 15.49 31.95
C THR A 195 27.07 16.42 32.19
#